data_AF-A0A5J4TFN1-F1
#
_entry.id   AF-A0A5J4TFN1-F1
#
_cell.length_a   1.000
_cell.length_b   1.000
_cell.length_c   1.000
_cell.angle_alpha   90.00
_cell.angle_beta   90.00
_cell.angle_gamma   90.00
#
_symmetry.space_group_name_H-M   'P 1'
#
loop_
_entity.id
_entity.type
_entity.pdbx_description
1 polymer ?
#
loop_
_entity_poly.entity_id
_entity_poly.type
_entity_poly.pdbx_seq_one_letter_code
_entity_poly.pdbx_strand_id
1 'polypeptide(L)'
;METTVNQDSQQIFITTAYNGIKIVVRQSDGYVNASKMIVTMKQNERTIWSSPKYAYTVSQIMDSINEGIQLTHQLDDTTSMAVQADIIFNQELEEKDAINNQLRQQIQDKDNAINSMTTRLVPQDRQFDYIYSVEPLNEDIDG
;
A
#
# COMPACT_ATOMS: atom_id res chain seq x y z
N MET A 1 -14.63 5.05 13.46
CA MET A 1 -15.28 5.21 12.14
C MET A 1 -16.23 6.39 12.27
N GLU A 2 -16.11 7.42 11.41
CA GLU A 2 -17.04 8.55 11.44
C GLU A 2 -18.38 8.14 10.82
N THR A 3 -19.43 8.18 11.62
CA THR A 3 -20.80 7.89 11.22
C THR A 3 -21.66 9.12 11.36
N THR A 4 -22.29 9.56 10.28
CA THR A 4 -23.32 10.62 10.31
C THR A 4 -24.70 9.96 10.29
N VAL A 5 -25.51 10.29 11.29
CA VAL A 5 -26.88 9.80 11.43
C VAL A 5 -27.83 10.83 10.80
N ASN A 6 -28.56 10.43 9.76
CA ASN A 6 -29.67 11.21 9.22
C ASN A 6 -30.98 10.54 9.64
N GLN A 7 -31.80 11.27 10.38
CA GLN A 7 -33.10 10.80 10.85
C GLN A 7 -34.16 11.50 10.01
N ASP A 8 -34.83 10.73 9.16
CA ASP A 8 -36.10 11.14 8.60
C ASP A 8 -37.21 10.58 9.48
N SER A 9 -38.40 11.19 9.49
CA SER A 9 -39.42 11.04 10.56
C SER A 9 -39.87 9.59 10.91
N GLN A 10 -39.42 8.56 10.18
CA GLN A 10 -39.65 7.14 10.45
C GLN A 10 -38.44 6.21 10.22
N GLN A 11 -37.30 6.71 9.72
CA GLN A 11 -36.16 5.88 9.32
C GLN A 11 -34.83 6.52 9.71
N ILE A 12 -33.91 5.70 10.23
CA ILE A 12 -32.55 6.11 10.58
C ILE A 12 -31.59 5.60 9.51
N PHE A 13 -30.81 6.50 8.91
CA PHE A 13 -29.75 6.18 7.96
C PHE A 13 -28.39 6.52 8.53
N ILE A 14 -27.45 5.58 8.39
CA ILE A 14 -26.06 5.72 8.80
C ILE A 14 -25.22 5.86 7.53
N THR A 15 -24.44 6.93 7.44
CA THR A 15 -23.38 7.03 6.43
C THR A 15 -22.10 6.44 7.03
N THR A 16 -21.53 5.43 6.38
CA THR A 16 -20.25 4.81 6.76
C THR A 16 -19.36 4.67 5.53
N ALA A 17 -18.11 4.26 5.71
CA ALA A 17 -17.17 4.01 4.62
C ALA A 17 -16.61 2.59 4.69
N TYR A 18 -16.63 1.88 3.56
CA TYR A 18 -16.00 0.58 3.39
C TYR A 18 -14.98 0.68 2.25
N ASN A 19 -13.71 0.35 2.51
CA ASN A 19 -12.61 0.47 1.54
C ASN A 19 -12.56 1.84 0.81
N GLY A 20 -12.82 2.93 1.53
CA GLY A 20 -12.84 4.29 0.96
C GLY A 20 -14.09 4.65 0.14
N ILE A 21 -15.08 3.76 0.08
CA ILE A 21 -16.38 4.00 -0.56
C ILE A 21 -17.39 4.39 0.51
N LYS A 22 -17.90 5.63 0.44
CA LYS A 22 -19.01 6.07 1.30
C LYS A 22 -20.29 5.33 0.91
N ILE A 23 -20.88 4.64 1.87
CA ILE A 23 -22.15 3.92 1.75
C ILE A 23 -23.18 4.48 2.74
N VAL A 24 -24.44 4.47 2.35
CA VAL A 24 -25.56 4.85 3.23
C VAL A 24 -26.38 3.61 3.48
N VAL A 25 -26.54 3.28 4.76
CA VAL A 25 -27.19 2.06 5.24
C VAL A 25 -28.37 2.45 6.12
N ARG A 26 -29.53 1.85 5.89
CA ARG A 26 -30.68 2.00 6.78
C ARG A 26 -30.49 1.12 8.01
N GLN A 27 -30.61 1.70 9.20
CA GLN A 27 -30.27 1.03 10.45
C GLN A 27 -31.24 -0.11 10.80
N SER A 28 -32.51 0.00 10.40
CA SER A 28 -33.55 -0.97 10.78
C SER A 28 -33.40 -2.35 10.14
N ASP A 29 -32.91 -2.41 8.90
CA ASP A 29 -32.91 -3.61 8.06
C ASP A 29 -31.60 -3.83 7.29
N GLY A 30 -30.62 -2.94 7.44
CA GLY A 30 -29.34 -3.03 6.75
C GLY A 30 -29.38 -2.70 5.26
N TYR A 31 -30.49 -2.17 4.73
CA TYR A 31 -30.57 -1.85 3.30
C TYR A 31 -29.59 -0.75 2.90
N VAL A 32 -28.89 -0.99 1.79
CA VAL A 32 -27.87 -0.08 1.25
C VAL A 32 -28.42 0.72 0.07
N ASN A 33 -28.13 2.01 0.04
CA ASN A 33 -28.43 2.85 -1.12
C ASN A 33 -27.43 2.60 -2.26
N ALA A 34 -27.83 1.80 -3.24
CA ALA A 34 -27.01 1.47 -4.41
C ALA A 34 -26.65 2.68 -5.27
N SER A 35 -27.58 3.63 -5.47
CA SER A 35 -27.34 4.81 -6.31
C SER A 35 -26.21 5.68 -5.76
N LYS A 36 -26.19 5.89 -4.44
CA LYS A 36 -25.12 6.67 -3.77
C LYS A 36 -23.77 5.96 -3.87
N MET A 37 -23.77 4.63 -3.69
CA MET A 37 -22.58 3.79 -3.84
C MET A 37 -21.96 3.91 -5.23
N ILE A 38 -22.76 3.78 -6.30
CA ILE A 38 -22.30 3.89 -7.69
C ILE A 38 -21.71 5.27 -8.00
N VAL A 39 -22.32 6.34 -7.48
CA VAL A 39 -21.79 7.71 -7.68
C VAL A 39 -20.41 7.86 -7.04
N THR A 40 -20.23 7.39 -5.81
CA THR A 40 -18.94 7.49 -5.11
C THR A 40 -17.87 6.63 -5.76
N MET A 41 -18.19 5.44 -6.26
CA MET A 41 -17.24 4.61 -7.01
C MET A 41 -16.73 5.33 -8.26
N LYS A 42 -17.62 5.89 -9.07
CA LYS A 42 -17.26 6.65 -10.28
C LYS A 42 -16.44 7.92 -9.99
N GLN A 43 -16.65 8.54 -8.82
CA GLN A 43 -15.84 9.67 -8.39
C GLN A 43 -14.43 9.22 -8.00
N ASN A 44 -14.31 8.16 -7.21
CA ASN A 44 -13.03 7.61 -6.78
C ASN A 44 -12.18 7.15 -7.98
N GLU A 45 -12.77 6.45 -8.96
CA GLU A 45 -12.07 6.05 -10.20
C GLU A 45 -11.45 7.25 -10.94
N ARG A 46 -12.22 8.33 -11.12
CA ARG A 46 -11.70 9.57 -11.72
C ARG A 46 -10.61 10.20 -10.89
N THR A 47 -10.75 10.23 -9.57
CA THR A 47 -9.75 10.81 -8.66
C THR A 47 -8.45 10.00 -8.63
N ILE A 48 -8.52 8.67 -8.71
CA ILE A 48 -7.34 7.80 -8.79
C ILE A 48 -6.58 8.08 -10.09
N TRP A 49 -7.28 8.15 -11.23
CA TRP A 49 -6.66 8.44 -12.52
C TRP A 49 -6.02 9.83 -12.58
N SER A 50 -6.65 10.84 -11.96
CA SER A 50 -6.13 12.21 -11.90
C SER A 50 -5.09 12.44 -10.79
N SER A 51 -4.73 11.41 -10.01
CA SER A 51 -3.77 11.55 -8.92
C SER A 51 -2.37 11.80 -9.47
N PRO A 52 -1.61 12.80 -8.95
CA PRO A 52 -0.22 13.02 -9.32
C PRO A 52 0.66 11.77 -9.12
N LYS A 53 0.37 10.98 -8.08
CA LYS A 53 1.10 9.73 -7.81
C LYS A 53 0.84 8.68 -8.90
N TYR A 54 -0.41 8.52 -9.31
CA TYR A 54 -0.78 7.59 -10.38
C TYR A 54 -0.19 8.04 -11.72
N ALA A 55 -0.31 9.34 -12.05
CA ALA A 55 0.27 9.91 -13.26
C ALA A 55 1.79 9.69 -13.31
N TYR A 56 2.50 9.94 -12.21
CA TYR A 56 3.94 9.70 -12.11
C TYR A 56 4.29 8.22 -12.34
N THR A 57 3.61 7.29 -11.66
CA THR A 57 3.86 5.85 -11.83
C THR A 57 3.59 5.38 -13.27
N VAL A 58 2.50 5.82 -13.89
CA VAL A 58 2.20 5.47 -15.29
C VAL A 58 3.23 6.06 -16.24
N SER A 59 3.68 7.31 -16.02
CA SER A 59 4.75 7.92 -16.82
C SER A 59 6.04 7.10 -16.76
N GLN A 60 6.48 6.70 -15.56
CA GLN A 60 7.68 5.87 -15.41
C GLN A 60 7.57 4.54 -16.18
N ILE A 61 6.38 3.91 -16.15
CA ILE A 61 6.13 2.67 -16.90
C ILE A 61 6.18 2.94 -18.41
N MET A 62 5.56 4.01 -18.88
CA MET A 62 5.56 4.37 -20.30
C MET A 62 6.96 4.70 -20.80
N ASP A 63 7.76 5.43 -20.00
CA ASP A 63 9.14 5.76 -20.32
C ASP A 63 9.98 4.48 -20.42
N SER A 64 9.86 3.56 -19.46
CA SER A 64 10.58 2.28 -19.45
C SER A 64 10.22 1.39 -20.66
N ILE A 65 8.94 1.33 -21.03
CA ILE A 65 8.50 0.60 -22.24
C ILE A 65 9.12 1.23 -23.49
N ASN A 66 9.10 2.56 -23.57
CA ASN A 66 9.62 3.29 -24.73
C ASN A 66 11.15 3.16 -24.86
N GLU A 67 11.88 3.14 -23.75
CA GLU A 67 13.32 2.85 -23.72
C GLU A 67 13.61 1.41 -24.16
N GLY A 68 12.87 0.42 -23.65
CA GLY A 68 13.03 -0.98 -24.06
C GLY A 68 12.78 -1.22 -25.55
N ILE A 69 11.74 -0.59 -26.12
CA ILE A 69 11.46 -0.62 -27.57
C ILE A 69 12.61 0.02 -28.35
N GLN A 70 13.13 1.17 -27.91
CA GLN A 70 14.27 1.82 -28.58
C GLN A 70 15.54 0.98 -28.52
N LEU A 71 15.88 0.37 -27.38
CA LEU A 71 17.02 -0.55 -27.27
C LEU A 71 16.87 -1.75 -28.21
N THR A 72 15.64 -2.24 -28.38
CA THR A 72 15.32 -3.31 -29.33
C THR A 72 15.55 -2.86 -30.78
N HIS A 73 15.26 -1.60 -31.13
CA HIS A 73 15.39 -1.08 -32.50
C HIS A 73 16.71 -0.36 -32.83
N GLN A 74 17.57 -0.04 -31.86
CA GLN A 74 18.86 0.63 -32.09
C GLN A 74 20.01 -0.32 -32.50
N LEU A 75 19.81 -1.63 -32.43
CA LEU A 75 20.77 -2.64 -32.88
C LEU A 75 20.35 -3.11 -34.29
N ASP A 76 21.00 -2.54 -35.30
CA ASP A 76 20.97 -2.78 -36.76
C ASP A 76 20.15 -3.99 -37.26
N ASP A 77 19.41 -3.82 -38.37
CA ASP A 77 18.58 -4.82 -39.09
C ASP A 77 19.35 -6.11 -39.49
N THR A 78 20.65 -6.16 -39.20
CA THR A 78 21.58 -7.27 -39.41
C THR A 78 21.68 -8.23 -38.22
N THR A 79 21.19 -7.86 -37.03
CA THR A 79 21.24 -8.70 -35.82
C THR A 79 20.02 -9.63 -35.78
N SER A 80 20.23 -10.95 -35.83
CA SER A 80 19.14 -11.93 -35.74
C SER A 80 18.34 -11.75 -34.44
N MET A 81 17.02 -11.90 -34.50
CA MET A 81 16.11 -11.84 -33.33
C MET A 81 16.57 -12.72 -32.15
N ALA A 82 17.29 -13.81 -32.42
CA ALA A 82 17.88 -14.66 -31.38
C ALA A 82 19.00 -13.95 -30.60
N VAL A 83 19.91 -13.26 -31.30
CA VAL A 83 20.99 -12.47 -30.68
C VAL A 83 20.43 -11.27 -29.93
N GLN A 84 19.35 -10.68 -30.46
CA GLN A 84 18.62 -9.60 -29.80
C GLN A 84 17.99 -10.06 -28.47
N ALA A 85 17.35 -11.22 -28.45
CA ALA A 85 16.78 -11.79 -27.23
C ALA A 85 17.86 -12.09 -26.18
N ASP A 86 19.03 -12.60 -26.60
CA ASP A 86 20.14 -12.90 -25.70
C ASP A 86 20.75 -11.63 -25.06
N ILE A 87 20.94 -10.55 -25.85
CA ILE A 87 21.45 -9.28 -25.33
C ILE A 87 20.48 -8.69 -24.29
N ILE A 88 19.18 -8.64 -24.62
CA ILE A 88 18.15 -8.11 -23.72
C ILE A 88 18.09 -8.95 -22.43
N PHE A 89 18.09 -10.28 -22.56
CA PHE A 89 18.05 -11.18 -21.42
C PHE A 89 19.25 -10.98 -20.48
N ASN A 90 20.47 -10.87 -21.04
CA ASN A 90 21.67 -10.67 -20.23
C ASN A 90 21.65 -9.32 -19.51
N GLN A 91 21.21 -8.25 -20.17
CA GLN A 91 21.08 -6.94 -19.54
C GLN A 91 20.04 -6.95 -18.41
N GLU A 92 18.86 -7.54 -18.64
CA GLU A 92 17.80 -7.65 -17.63
C GLU A 92 18.27 -8.49 -16.43
N LEU A 93 19.07 -9.53 -16.68
CA LEU A 93 19.65 -10.37 -15.64
C LEU A 93 20.63 -9.58 -14.76
N GLU A 94 21.53 -8.80 -15.37
CA GLU A 94 22.48 -7.94 -14.65
C GLU A 94 21.77 -6.88 -13.79
N GLU A 95 20.73 -6.24 -14.33
CA GLU A 95 19.92 -5.26 -13.59
C GLU A 95 19.19 -5.91 -12.40
N LYS A 96 18.61 -7.10 -12.59
CA LYS A 96 17.95 -7.85 -11.51
C LYS A 96 18.93 -8.29 -10.43
N ASP A 97 20.15 -8.67 -10.80
CA ASP A 97 21.19 -9.01 -9.85
C ASP A 97 21.63 -7.80 -9.02
N ALA A 98 21.77 -6.63 -9.66
CA ALA A 98 22.06 -5.37 -8.96
C ALA A 98 20.97 -5.01 -7.94
N ILE A 99 19.69 -5.11 -8.34
CA ILE A 99 18.55 -4.85 -7.44
C ILE A 99 18.51 -5.85 -6.30
N ASN A 100 18.70 -7.15 -6.57
CA ASN A 100 18.75 -8.17 -5.53
C ASN A 100 19.85 -7.91 -4.50
N ASN A 101 21.04 -7.51 -4.97
CA ASN A 101 22.15 -7.17 -4.09
C ASN A 101 21.82 -5.95 -3.21
N GLN A 102 21.19 -4.92 -3.78
CA GLN A 102 20.75 -3.76 -3.02
C GLN A 102 19.68 -4.12 -1.97
N LEU A 103 18.73 -5.01 -2.31
CA LEU A 103 17.71 -5.47 -1.35
C LEU A 103 18.32 -6.31 -0.23
N ARG A 104 19.28 -7.18 -0.54
CA ARG A 104 20.03 -7.94 0.46
C ARG A 104 20.78 -7.03 1.43
N GLN A 105 21.41 -5.98 0.92
CA GLN A 105 22.08 -4.99 1.77
C GLN A 105 21.08 -4.28 2.69
N GLN A 106 19.92 -3.85 2.17
CA GLN A 106 18.89 -3.21 2.99
C GLN A 106 18.34 -4.13 4.09
N ILE A 107 18.18 -5.43 3.80
CA ILE A 107 17.78 -6.42 4.80
C ILE A 107 18.84 -6.52 5.88
N GLN A 108 20.12 -6.65 5.49
CA GLN A 108 21.22 -6.74 6.45
C GLN A 108 21.33 -5.48 7.33
N ASP A 109 21.17 -4.30 6.75
CA ASP A 109 21.19 -3.03 7.49
C ASP A 109 20.03 -2.93 8.49
N LYS A 110 18.83 -3.39 8.09
CA LYS A 110 17.65 -3.46 8.97
C LYS A 110 17.84 -4.48 10.08
N ASP A 111 18.42 -5.65 9.79
CA ASP A 111 18.69 -6.68 10.79
C ASP A 111 19.72 -6.17 11.81
N ASN A 112 20.77 -5.49 11.37
CA ASN A 112 21.74 -4.85 12.25
C ASN A 112 21.09 -3.75 13.12
N ALA A 113 20.20 -2.94 12.54
CA ALA A 113 19.44 -1.95 13.28
C ALA A 113 18.55 -2.60 14.35
N ILE A 114 17.83 -3.67 14.01
CA ILE A 114 17.00 -4.43 14.96
C ILE A 114 17.86 -5.03 16.08
N ASN A 115 19.00 -5.64 15.74
CA ASN A 115 19.90 -6.26 16.72
C ASN A 115 20.56 -5.25 17.66
N SER A 116 20.73 -3.99 17.23
CA SER A 116 21.26 -2.92 18.08
C SER A 116 20.17 -2.21 18.91
N MET A 117 18.89 -2.46 18.62
CA MET A 117 17.79 -1.91 19.41
C MET A 117 17.66 -2.61 20.77
N THR A 118 17.39 -1.81 21.80
CA THR A 118 17.05 -2.33 23.13
C THR A 118 15.56 -2.58 23.21
N THR A 119 15.14 -3.71 23.78
CA THR A 119 13.73 -4.01 24.02
C THR A 119 13.15 -2.97 24.98
N ARG A 120 12.03 -2.35 24.61
CA ARG A 120 11.36 -1.31 25.41
C ARG A 120 9.85 -1.53 25.38
N LEU A 121 9.19 -1.29 26.51
CA LEU A 121 7.72 -1.39 26.64
C LEU A 121 6.98 -0.23 25.95
N VAL A 122 7.68 0.88 25.71
CA VAL A 122 7.14 2.10 25.10
C VAL A 122 8.11 2.60 24.02
N PRO A 123 7.62 3.26 22.95
CA PRO A 123 8.47 3.79 21.90
C PRO A 123 9.57 4.73 22.43
N GLN A 124 10.73 4.72 21.77
CA GLN A 124 11.81 5.64 22.08
C GLN A 124 11.32 7.10 21.96
N ASP A 125 11.74 7.93 22.90
CA ASP A 125 11.42 9.37 23.03
C ASP A 125 9.94 9.69 23.30
N ARG A 126 9.12 8.68 23.60
CA ARG A 126 7.71 8.84 24.02
C ARG A 126 7.41 8.16 25.34
N GLN A 127 8.41 8.02 26.21
CA GLN A 127 8.28 7.26 27.45
C GLN A 127 7.28 7.90 28.42
N PHE A 128 7.12 9.23 28.38
CA PHE A 128 6.20 9.97 29.25
C PHE A 128 4.79 10.14 28.65
N ASP A 129 4.56 9.74 27.40
CA ASP A 129 3.26 9.85 26.73
C ASP A 129 2.30 8.70 27.11
N TYR A 130 2.82 7.63 27.72
CA TYR A 130 2.07 6.43 28.05
C TYR A 130 2.21 6.12 29.55
N ILE A 131 1.10 5.78 30.21
CA ILE A 131 1.08 5.32 31.61
C ILE A 131 1.09 3.80 31.60
N TYR A 132 2.12 3.19 32.19
CA TYR A 132 2.20 1.75 32.39
C TYR A 132 1.47 1.37 33.69
N SER A 133 0.44 0.53 33.60
CA SER A 133 -0.22 -0.07 34.77
C SER A 133 0.27 -1.49 34.93
N VAL A 134 0.79 -1.83 36.11
CA VAL A 134 1.20 -3.18 36.48
C VAL A 134 0.11 -3.75 37.38
N GLU A 135 -0.59 -4.78 36.91
CA GLU A 135 -1.56 -5.49 37.73
C GLU A 135 -0.80 -6.61 38.46
N PRO A 136 -0.68 -6.57 39.80
CA PRO A 136 -0.09 -7.68 40.53
C PRO A 136 -1.00 -8.90 40.38
N LEU A 137 -0.48 -9.98 39.79
CA LEU A 137 -1.11 -11.28 39.91
C LEU A 137 -0.96 -11.70 41.37
N ASN A 138 -2.06 -11.66 42.12
CA ASN A 138 -2.13 -12.34 43.40
C ASN A 138 -2.08 -13.85 43.10
N GLU A 139 -0.88 -14.42 43.07
CA GLU A 139 -0.73 -15.84 43.37
C GLU A 139 -1.08 -15.99 44.85
N ASP A 140 -2.30 -16.45 45.10
CA ASP A 140 -2.69 -16.95 46.41
C ASP A 140 -1.70 -18.09 46.77
N ILE A 141 -0.69 -17.76 47.57
CA ILE A 141 0.15 -18.75 48.23
C ILE A 141 -0.72 -19.34 49.33
N ASP A 142 -1.54 -20.32 48.96
CA ASP A 142 -2.24 -21.19 49.90
C ASP A 142 -1.19 -22.05 50.61
N GLY A 143 -0.90 -21.69 51.86
CA GLY A 143 -0.12 -22.50 52.81
C GLY A 143 -0.97 -23.52 53.55
#